data_AF-A0A430LDA1-F1
#
_entry.id   AF-A0A430LDA1-F1
#
_cell.length_a   1.000
_cell.length_b   1.000
_cell.length_c   1.000
_cell.angle_alpha   90.00
_cell.angle_beta   90.00
_cell.angle_gamma   90.00
#
_symmetry.space_group_name_H-M   'P 1'
#
loop_
_entity.id
_entity.type
_entity.pdbx_description
1 polymer ?
#
loop_
_entity_poly.entity_id
_entity_poly.type
_entity_poly.pdbx_seq_one_letter_code
_entity_poly.pdbx_strand_id
1 'polypeptide(L)'
;MYYNRRRRHRRNPGLAFPPIVHQLPPRVSGQRPSNPCSLKPISFPSEFKAKPNWPFPPPPAGIAFRQTPASQQKPASQPIMLRTVTGRGAAATSGLVKSVLPRVSRATPTCSLAPQLRLQNQTASAGLRLSRSIHSTSVRMSQTRTESDAFGEIQVPADRYWGAQTERSLENFRINQPQDRMPPPIVKAFGILKGAAATVNMRYGLDPKIGAAIQQAAKEVADGKLLDHFPLVVWQTGSGTQSNMNANEVISNRAIEILGGTMGSKKPVHPNDHVNRSASSNDTFPTVMHIAAVLDLEGELLPALRSLREAIQKKVDEFEAKKIIKIGRTHLQDATPLTLAQEFSGYVAQLDFSIKRVESSLPDLRLLAQGGTAVGTGINTFEGFAEAIAEEVTKMTGTEFKTAPNKFESLAAHDAIVQAHGSLNTLAGSLTKIAQDIRYLGSGPRCGLGELNLPENEPGSSIMPGKVNPTQCEALTMLCAQVMGNNVATTIGGMNGQFELNVYKPLVIRNLLHSSRLLADGMRSFKKNLVAGLTANEEKIASIMKESLMLVTCLNPKIGYDMASKVAKNAHKKGLTLKESALELQALTEEEFDTLVKPELMVGPSPYKG
;
A
#
# COMPACT_ATOMS: atom_id res chain seq x y z
N MET A 1 -2.56 31.12 -42.59
CA MET A 1 -2.93 30.77 -43.98
C MET A 1 -3.74 29.49 -43.96
N TYR A 2 -5.02 29.60 -44.33
CA TYR A 2 -5.85 28.50 -44.80
C TYR A 2 -5.18 27.82 -46.01
N TYR A 3 -5.30 26.49 -46.15
CA TYR A 3 -5.72 25.92 -47.43
C TYR A 3 -6.29 24.49 -47.27
N ASN A 4 -7.58 24.41 -47.56
CA ASN A 4 -8.37 23.23 -47.86
C ASN A 4 -7.83 22.51 -49.11
N ARG A 5 -7.86 21.17 -49.17
CA ARG A 5 -8.22 20.48 -50.42
C ARG A 5 -8.84 19.11 -50.21
N ARG A 6 -9.80 18.84 -51.09
CA ARG A 6 -10.93 17.92 -51.00
C ARG A 6 -10.59 16.47 -51.39
N ARG A 7 -11.43 15.59 -50.82
CA ARG A 7 -11.83 14.21 -51.20
C ARG A 7 -11.67 13.81 -52.68
N ARG A 8 -11.29 12.54 -52.89
CA ARG A 8 -11.87 11.66 -53.93
C ARG A 8 -12.12 10.24 -53.38
N HIS A 9 -13.31 9.75 -53.66
CA HIS A 9 -13.83 8.42 -53.38
C HIS A 9 -13.15 7.31 -54.20
N ARG A 10 -13.00 6.12 -53.59
CA ARG A 10 -13.31 4.84 -54.24
C ARG A 10 -14.17 3.99 -53.29
N ARG A 11 -15.12 3.27 -53.88
CA ARG A 11 -16.28 2.59 -53.31
C ARG A 11 -16.01 1.09 -53.07
N ASN A 12 -16.48 0.58 -51.91
CA ASN A 12 -17.22 -0.68 -51.64
C ASN A 12 -16.65 -2.07 -51.98
N PRO A 13 -17.22 -3.19 -51.45
CA PRO A 13 -18.21 -3.36 -50.36
C PRO A 13 -17.89 -4.54 -49.37
N GLY A 14 -18.63 -4.63 -48.26
CA GLY A 14 -18.90 -5.92 -47.61
C GLY A 14 -19.32 -5.85 -46.14
N LEU A 15 -20.53 -6.35 -45.83
CA LEU A 15 -21.13 -6.64 -44.51
C LEU A 15 -21.82 -5.46 -43.80
N ALA A 16 -23.07 -5.22 -44.23
CA ALA A 16 -24.09 -4.55 -43.43
C ALA A 16 -24.84 -5.58 -42.57
N PHE A 17 -24.96 -5.31 -41.27
CA PHE A 17 -25.88 -6.00 -40.37
C PHE A 17 -27.25 -5.30 -40.38
N PRO A 18 -28.39 -6.03 -40.37
CA PRO A 18 -29.71 -5.42 -40.36
C PRO A 18 -30.12 -4.94 -38.94
N PRO A 19 -30.98 -3.92 -38.82
CA PRO A 19 -31.51 -3.48 -37.54
C PRO A 19 -32.68 -4.38 -37.10
N ILE A 20 -32.67 -4.78 -35.83
CA ILE A 20 -33.77 -5.52 -35.20
C ILE A 20 -34.91 -4.53 -34.92
N VAL A 21 -36.03 -4.72 -35.62
CA VAL A 21 -37.30 -4.05 -35.38
C VAL A 21 -38.13 -4.92 -34.43
N HIS A 22 -38.45 -4.40 -33.25
CA HIS A 22 -39.42 -5.02 -32.34
C HIS A 22 -40.84 -4.87 -32.90
N GLN A 23 -41.45 -5.98 -33.32
CA GLN A 23 -42.89 -6.07 -33.58
C GLN A 23 -43.62 -6.52 -32.30
N LEU A 24 -44.64 -5.76 -31.91
CA LEU A 24 -45.62 -6.12 -30.88
C LEU A 24 -46.71 -7.02 -31.49
N PRO A 25 -47.15 -8.10 -30.80
CA PRO A 25 -48.38 -8.81 -31.16
C PRO A 25 -49.62 -8.20 -30.45
N PRO A 26 -50.84 -8.51 -30.93
CA PRO A 26 -52.05 -7.71 -30.65
C PRO A 26 -52.74 -8.05 -29.33
N ARG A 27 -53.53 -7.08 -28.83
CA ARG A 27 -54.43 -7.23 -27.68
C ARG A 27 -55.58 -8.18 -28.02
N VAL A 28 -55.81 -9.16 -27.15
CA VAL A 28 -57.11 -9.82 -26.99
C VAL A 28 -57.65 -9.48 -25.60
N SER A 29 -58.86 -8.94 -25.60
CA SER A 29 -59.65 -8.49 -24.46
C SER A 29 -60.47 -9.63 -23.85
N GLY A 30 -60.50 -9.69 -22.52
CA GLY A 30 -61.67 -10.11 -21.76
C GLY A 30 -61.61 -11.50 -21.12
N GLN A 31 -61.29 -11.57 -19.83
CA GLN A 31 -62.26 -11.81 -18.74
C GLN A 31 -61.50 -11.86 -17.40
N ARG A 32 -61.95 -11.06 -16.43
CA ARG A 32 -61.45 -11.06 -15.03
C ARG A 32 -62.11 -12.20 -14.25
N PRO A 33 -61.42 -12.71 -13.23
CA PRO A 33 -61.97 -12.56 -11.89
C PRO A 33 -61.02 -11.88 -10.90
N SER A 34 -61.65 -11.46 -9.81
CA SER A 34 -61.30 -10.60 -8.69
C SER A 34 -60.14 -11.05 -7.76
N ASN A 35 -59.22 -10.11 -7.49
CA ASN A 35 -58.72 -9.62 -6.18
C ASN A 35 -58.06 -10.58 -5.13
N PRO A 36 -57.25 -10.06 -4.18
CA PRO A 36 -55.82 -10.39 -4.09
C PRO A 36 -55.42 -11.23 -2.86
N CYS A 37 -54.27 -11.90 -2.99
CA CYS A 37 -53.54 -12.52 -1.89
C CYS A 37 -53.07 -11.49 -0.85
N SER A 38 -53.49 -11.70 0.39
CA SER A 38 -52.94 -11.12 1.61
C SER A 38 -51.82 -12.01 2.14
N LEU A 39 -50.65 -11.42 2.39
CA LEU A 39 -49.56 -12.07 3.14
C LEU A 39 -49.95 -12.11 4.63
N LYS A 40 -49.98 -13.31 5.21
CA LYS A 40 -50.10 -13.53 6.66
C LYS A 40 -48.71 -13.75 7.30
N PRO A 41 -48.47 -13.29 8.54
CA PRO A 41 -47.26 -13.58 9.30
C PRO A 41 -47.32 -14.97 9.96
N ILE A 42 -46.18 -15.64 10.05
CA ILE A 42 -46.00 -16.94 10.71
C ILE A 42 -45.59 -16.71 12.17
N SER A 43 -46.33 -17.35 13.09
CA SER A 43 -46.10 -17.38 14.53
C SER A 43 -45.23 -18.58 14.95
N PHE A 44 -44.29 -18.38 15.88
CA PHE A 44 -43.51 -19.44 16.52
C PHE A 44 -44.25 -20.07 17.71
N PRO A 45 -44.14 -21.40 17.94
CA PRO A 45 -44.67 -22.04 19.13
C PRO A 45 -43.67 -22.04 20.30
N SER A 46 -44.25 -22.00 21.50
CA SER A 46 -43.64 -22.05 22.83
C SER A 46 -43.25 -23.48 23.25
N GLU A 47 -42.35 -23.54 24.24
CA GLU A 47 -41.98 -24.65 25.13
C GLU A 47 -40.76 -25.50 24.73
N PHE A 48 -39.65 -25.34 25.46
CA PHE A 48 -38.88 -26.48 25.99
C PHE A 48 -38.20 -26.09 27.32
N LYS A 49 -38.39 -26.95 28.33
CA LYS A 49 -37.94 -26.85 29.72
C LYS A 49 -36.43 -27.09 29.84
N ALA A 50 -35.74 -26.30 30.66
CA ALA A 50 -34.35 -26.55 31.06
C ALA A 50 -34.27 -27.06 32.52
N LYS A 51 -33.47 -28.11 32.76
CA LYS A 51 -32.91 -28.48 34.08
C LYS A 51 -31.38 -28.26 34.08
N PRO A 52 -30.75 -27.92 35.22
CA PRO A 52 -29.35 -27.49 35.29
C PRO A 52 -28.39 -28.59 35.80
N ASN A 53 -27.09 -28.49 35.47
CA ASN A 53 -25.97 -28.63 36.43
C ASN A 53 -24.53 -28.63 35.84
N TRP A 54 -23.61 -28.08 36.66
CA TRP A 54 -22.12 -28.16 36.73
C TRP A 54 -21.27 -27.04 36.03
N PRO A 55 -20.07 -26.66 36.55
CA PRO A 55 -19.77 -25.36 37.17
C PRO A 55 -18.41 -24.75 36.72
N PHE A 56 -18.22 -23.46 36.88
CA PHE A 56 -16.87 -22.86 36.97
C PHE A 56 -16.90 -21.66 37.93
N PRO A 57 -15.78 -21.33 38.62
CA PRO A 57 -15.79 -20.52 39.83
C PRO A 57 -15.86 -19.01 39.54
N PRO A 58 -16.27 -18.17 40.51
CA PRO A 58 -16.35 -16.72 40.31
C PRO A 58 -14.98 -16.03 40.51
N PRO A 59 -14.76 -14.86 39.87
CA PRO A 59 -13.61 -14.01 40.14
C PRO A 59 -13.79 -13.17 41.43
N PRO A 60 -12.69 -12.69 42.04
CA PRO A 60 -12.73 -12.06 43.36
C PRO A 60 -13.26 -10.61 43.33
N ALA A 61 -13.84 -10.20 44.45
CA ALA A 61 -14.48 -8.92 44.69
C ALA A 61 -13.52 -7.79 45.13
N GLY A 62 -13.90 -6.55 44.79
CA GLY A 62 -13.35 -5.28 45.28
C GLY A 62 -13.34 -4.24 44.16
N ILE A 63 -13.80 -3.00 44.27
CA ILE A 63 -14.16 -2.11 45.37
C ILE A 63 -15.24 -1.15 44.83
N ALA A 64 -16.19 -0.76 45.67
CA ALA A 64 -17.33 0.09 45.35
C ALA A 64 -16.95 1.56 45.04
N PHE A 65 -17.60 2.16 44.03
CA PHE A 65 -17.76 3.61 43.92
C PHE A 65 -19.23 3.97 43.71
N ARG A 66 -19.70 4.91 44.54
CA ARG A 66 -21.04 5.52 44.56
C ARG A 66 -21.38 6.14 43.20
N GLN A 67 -22.58 5.86 42.69
CA GLN A 67 -23.25 6.68 41.68
C GLN A 67 -24.52 7.30 42.28
N THR A 68 -24.65 8.61 42.17
CA THR A 68 -25.86 9.41 42.41
C THR A 68 -26.82 9.30 41.21
N PRO A 69 -28.15 9.34 41.39
CA PRO A 69 -29.09 9.07 40.31
C PRO A 69 -29.38 10.31 39.46
N ALA A 70 -29.37 10.13 38.14
CA ALA A 70 -29.86 11.10 37.16
C ALA A 70 -31.36 10.89 36.88
N SER A 71 -32.09 12.00 36.88
CA SER A 71 -33.53 12.13 36.67
C SER A 71 -33.97 11.81 35.24
N GLN A 72 -35.09 11.09 35.13
CA GLN A 72 -35.83 10.82 33.90
C GLN A 72 -36.46 12.10 33.31
N GLN A 73 -36.28 12.34 32.00
CA GLN A 73 -37.23 13.11 31.18
C GLN A 73 -37.37 12.51 29.78
N LYS A 74 -38.63 12.45 29.32
CA LYS A 74 -39.13 11.88 28.06
C LYS A 74 -38.69 12.69 26.82
N PRO A 75 -38.58 12.09 25.62
CA PRO A 75 -38.41 12.86 24.39
C PRO A 75 -39.76 13.24 23.78
N ALA A 76 -39.88 14.52 23.41
CA ALA A 76 -40.94 15.04 22.55
C ALA A 76 -40.42 15.14 21.11
N SER A 77 -41.18 14.57 20.19
CA SER A 77 -40.97 14.57 18.74
C SER A 77 -41.60 15.81 18.08
N GLN A 78 -40.83 16.58 17.30
CA GLN A 78 -41.34 17.38 16.18
C GLN A 78 -40.31 17.47 15.03
N PRO A 79 -40.76 17.54 13.77
CA PRO A 79 -39.92 17.29 12.58
C PRO A 79 -39.23 18.55 12.04
N ILE A 80 -38.02 18.36 11.49
CA ILE A 80 -37.26 19.38 10.79
C ILE A 80 -37.71 19.44 9.32
N MET A 81 -38.25 20.58 8.89
CA MET A 81 -38.47 20.91 7.49
C MET A 81 -37.14 21.14 6.76
N LEU A 82 -36.92 20.42 5.66
CA LEU A 82 -35.97 20.83 4.62
C LEU A 82 -36.53 22.04 3.86
N ARG A 83 -35.84 23.18 3.93
CA ARG A 83 -36.01 24.28 2.97
C ARG A 83 -34.88 24.25 1.95
N THR A 84 -35.25 23.89 0.73
CA THR A 84 -34.54 24.21 -0.51
C THR A 84 -34.45 25.73 -0.68
N VAL A 85 -33.25 26.26 -0.88
CA VAL A 85 -33.04 27.64 -1.33
C VAL A 85 -32.66 27.62 -2.80
N THR A 86 -33.62 27.97 -3.64
CA THR A 86 -33.40 28.49 -4.99
C THR A 86 -33.21 30.01 -4.88
N GLY A 87 -32.14 30.52 -5.47
CA GLY A 87 -31.89 31.96 -5.59
C GLY A 87 -31.12 32.25 -6.87
N ARG A 88 -31.84 32.78 -7.88
CA ARG A 88 -31.29 33.35 -9.12
C ARG A 88 -31.40 34.87 -9.04
N GLY A 89 -30.38 35.56 -9.57
CA GLY A 89 -30.38 36.97 -9.98
C GLY A 89 -29.73 37.89 -8.94
N ALA A 90 -28.94 38.91 -9.28
CA ALA A 90 -28.43 39.44 -10.56
C ALA A 90 -27.32 40.47 -10.21
N ALA A 91 -26.71 41.08 -11.24
CA ALA A 91 -25.73 42.19 -11.24
C ALA A 91 -24.25 41.77 -11.10
N ALA A 92 -23.28 42.39 -11.77
CA ALA A 92 -23.25 43.34 -12.87
C ALA A 92 -21.79 43.46 -13.36
N THR A 93 -21.64 43.75 -14.66
CA THR A 93 -20.56 44.55 -15.28
C THR A 93 -19.10 44.15 -15.06
N SER A 94 -18.53 43.55 -16.12
CA SER A 94 -17.11 43.46 -16.42
C SER A 94 -16.50 44.84 -16.70
N GLY A 95 -15.66 45.33 -15.80
CA GLY A 95 -14.77 46.48 -16.02
C GLY A 95 -13.43 46.03 -16.61
N LEU A 96 -13.14 46.46 -17.85
CA LEU A 96 -11.81 46.40 -18.45
C LEU A 96 -10.84 47.28 -17.64
N VAL A 97 -9.77 46.69 -17.09
CA VAL A 97 -8.59 47.45 -16.64
C VAL A 97 -7.56 47.42 -17.78
N LYS A 98 -7.41 48.57 -18.44
CA LYS A 98 -6.28 48.87 -19.34
C LYS A 98 -5.05 49.16 -18.46
N SER A 99 -4.07 48.26 -18.46
CA SER A 99 -2.73 48.57 -17.94
C SER A 99 -1.91 49.30 -19.01
N VAL A 100 -1.54 50.53 -18.70
CA VAL A 100 -0.62 51.39 -19.45
C VAL A 100 0.81 50.90 -19.23
N LEU A 101 1.51 50.54 -20.30
CA LEU A 101 2.97 50.32 -20.34
C LEU A 101 3.60 51.46 -21.15
N PRO A 102 4.65 52.14 -20.67
CA PRO A 102 5.39 53.06 -21.51
C PRO A 102 6.41 52.32 -22.38
N ARG A 103 6.39 52.65 -23.68
CA ARG A 103 7.44 52.39 -24.66
C ARG A 103 8.73 53.11 -24.25
N VAL A 104 9.87 52.42 -24.31
CA VAL A 104 11.19 53.05 -24.45
C VAL A 104 11.89 52.51 -25.69
N SER A 105 12.53 53.44 -26.37
CA SER A 105 13.09 53.45 -27.71
C SER A 105 14.33 52.57 -27.88
N ARG A 106 14.51 52.06 -29.11
CA ARG A 106 15.76 51.52 -29.66
C ARG A 106 16.83 52.62 -29.73
N ALA A 107 18.08 52.27 -29.39
CA ALA A 107 19.29 52.85 -29.94
C ALA A 107 20.40 51.79 -29.94
N THR A 108 21.03 51.60 -31.09
CA THR A 108 22.23 50.80 -31.37
C THR A 108 23.49 51.43 -30.78
N PRO A 109 24.55 50.63 -30.53
CA PRO A 109 25.76 50.87 -31.32
C PRO A 109 26.53 49.60 -31.78
N THR A 110 27.14 49.76 -32.94
CA THR A 110 28.27 49.07 -33.60
C THR A 110 29.59 49.18 -32.76
N CYS A 111 30.69 48.42 -32.87
CA CYS A 111 31.25 47.34 -33.69
C CYS A 111 32.56 46.82 -33.02
N SER A 112 33.09 45.68 -33.51
CA SER A 112 34.50 45.20 -33.54
C SER A 112 35.04 44.45 -32.30
N LEU A 113 35.89 43.41 -32.38
CA LEU A 113 36.52 42.62 -33.45
C LEU A 113 37.11 41.36 -32.75
N ALA A 114 37.00 40.17 -33.36
CA ALA A 114 37.66 38.93 -32.90
C ALA A 114 38.57 38.38 -34.01
N PRO A 115 39.73 37.77 -33.71
CA PRO A 115 40.58 37.18 -34.73
C PRO A 115 40.20 35.72 -35.03
N GLN A 116 40.16 35.41 -36.32
CA GLN A 116 39.98 34.09 -36.91
C GLN A 116 41.33 33.34 -37.00
N LEU A 117 41.33 32.06 -36.63
CA LEU A 117 42.38 31.11 -37.00
C LEU A 117 41.86 30.18 -38.10
N ARG A 118 42.53 30.23 -39.26
CA ARG A 118 42.37 29.35 -40.42
C ARG A 118 43.07 28.02 -40.16
N LEU A 119 42.44 26.91 -40.55
CA LEU A 119 43.16 25.74 -41.06
C LEU A 119 42.52 25.27 -42.37
N GLN A 120 43.39 25.06 -43.36
CA GLN A 120 43.09 24.67 -44.73
C GLN A 120 42.88 23.15 -44.82
N ASN A 121 41.86 22.73 -45.57
CA ASN A 121 41.69 21.35 -46.04
C ASN A 121 42.44 21.17 -47.36
N GLN A 122 43.37 20.21 -47.41
CA GLN A 122 43.87 19.60 -48.64
C GLN A 122 43.31 18.19 -48.77
N THR A 123 42.77 17.90 -49.95
CA THR A 123 42.22 16.62 -50.38
C THR A 123 43.32 15.73 -50.96
N ALA A 124 43.48 14.51 -50.44
CA ALA A 124 44.18 13.42 -51.11
C ALA A 124 43.27 12.18 -51.13
N SER A 125 43.01 11.65 -52.32
CA SER A 125 42.22 10.46 -52.57
C SER A 125 43.04 9.19 -52.34
N ALA A 126 42.55 8.29 -51.48
CA ALA A 126 42.94 6.89 -51.47
C ALA A 126 41.67 6.05 -51.41
N GLY A 127 41.44 5.25 -52.44
CA GLY A 127 40.27 4.38 -52.57
C GLY A 127 40.32 3.24 -51.56
N LEU A 128 39.33 3.19 -50.66
CA LEU A 128 38.99 1.99 -49.91
C LEU A 128 37.69 1.40 -50.49
N ARG A 129 37.83 0.19 -51.03
CA ARG A 129 36.71 -0.70 -51.37
C ARG A 129 35.93 -0.99 -50.08
N LEU A 130 34.71 -0.46 -49.95
CA LEU A 130 33.77 -0.92 -48.92
C LEU A 130 33.27 -2.32 -49.29
N SER A 131 33.93 -3.34 -48.75
CA SER A 131 33.30 -4.65 -48.55
C SER A 131 32.17 -4.44 -47.54
N ARG A 132 30.92 -4.44 -48.01
CA ARG A 132 29.75 -4.52 -47.13
C ARG A 132 29.77 -5.87 -46.43
N SER A 133 30.36 -5.91 -45.23
CA SER A 133 30.20 -7.04 -44.32
C SER A 133 28.77 -7.02 -43.81
N ILE A 134 27.92 -7.84 -44.44
CA ILE A 134 26.59 -8.16 -43.94
C ILE A 134 26.84 -8.94 -42.64
N HIS A 135 26.85 -8.23 -41.51
CA HIS A 135 26.78 -8.87 -40.22
C HIS A 135 25.37 -9.44 -40.09
N SER A 136 25.19 -10.69 -40.53
CA SER A 136 24.07 -11.47 -40.07
C SER A 136 24.25 -11.62 -38.57
N THR A 137 23.52 -10.84 -37.78
CA THR A 137 23.17 -11.26 -36.42
C THR A 137 22.40 -12.56 -36.60
N SER A 138 23.12 -13.68 -36.56
CA SER A 138 22.52 -14.98 -36.36
C SER A 138 21.86 -14.90 -34.99
N VAL A 139 20.55 -14.62 -34.98
CA VAL A 139 19.71 -14.97 -33.85
C VAL A 139 19.94 -16.46 -33.69
N ARG A 140 20.71 -16.86 -32.66
CA ARG A 140 20.69 -18.26 -32.22
C ARG A 140 19.23 -18.53 -31.90
N MET A 141 18.53 -19.19 -32.81
CA MET A 141 17.25 -19.81 -32.49
C MET A 141 17.54 -20.69 -31.30
N SER A 142 17.02 -20.32 -30.12
CA SER A 142 17.08 -21.18 -28.95
C SER A 142 16.55 -22.54 -29.39
N GLN A 143 17.30 -23.61 -29.15
CA GLN A 143 16.78 -24.95 -29.39
C GLN A 143 15.42 -25.06 -28.69
N THR A 144 14.43 -25.65 -29.36
CA THR A 144 13.10 -25.86 -28.79
C THR A 144 12.88 -27.34 -28.54
N ARG A 145 11.94 -27.64 -27.64
CA ARG A 145 11.35 -28.97 -27.49
C ARG A 145 9.85 -28.88 -27.76
N THR A 146 9.29 -29.95 -28.31
CA THR A 146 7.84 -30.09 -28.44
C THR A 146 7.27 -30.55 -27.11
N GLU A 147 6.32 -29.81 -26.57
CA GLU A 147 5.42 -30.26 -25.51
C GLU A 147 3.98 -30.30 -26.00
N SER A 148 3.11 -30.99 -25.27
CA SER A 148 1.68 -31.10 -25.58
C SER A 148 0.80 -30.86 -24.36
N ASP A 149 -0.37 -30.30 -24.59
CA ASP A 149 -1.48 -30.23 -23.64
C ASP A 149 -2.79 -30.64 -24.35
N ALA A 150 -3.94 -30.38 -23.72
CA ALA A 150 -5.24 -30.72 -24.29
C ALA A 150 -5.55 -29.98 -25.61
N PHE A 151 -4.82 -28.89 -25.93
CA PHE A 151 -4.97 -28.13 -27.17
C PHE A 151 -3.95 -28.54 -28.26
N GLY A 152 -3.17 -29.59 -28.01
CA GLY A 152 -2.19 -30.13 -28.95
C GLY A 152 -0.76 -29.70 -28.64
N GLU A 153 0.11 -29.76 -29.66
CA GLU A 153 1.53 -29.50 -29.53
C GLU A 153 1.88 -28.00 -29.52
N ILE A 154 2.98 -27.64 -28.87
CA ILE A 154 3.59 -26.31 -28.88
C ILE A 154 5.11 -26.41 -28.69
N GLN A 155 5.85 -25.47 -29.29
CA GLN A 155 7.31 -25.39 -29.16
C GLN A 155 7.68 -24.55 -27.94
N VAL A 156 8.48 -25.13 -27.05
CA VAL A 156 8.95 -24.50 -25.81
C VAL A 156 10.48 -24.39 -25.86
N PRO A 157 11.11 -23.29 -25.39
CA PRO A 157 12.57 -23.22 -25.31
C PRO A 157 13.18 -24.39 -24.52
N ALA A 158 14.19 -25.05 -25.10
CA ALA A 158 14.80 -26.27 -24.55
C ALA A 158 15.60 -26.02 -23.26
N ASP A 159 15.99 -24.77 -22.98
CA ASP A 159 16.68 -24.35 -21.76
C ASP A 159 15.72 -24.00 -20.60
N ARG A 160 14.40 -24.24 -20.75
CA ARG A 160 13.38 -23.80 -19.80
C ARG A 160 12.53 -24.96 -19.27
N TYR A 161 12.38 -25.05 -17.94
CA TYR A 161 11.59 -26.10 -17.31
C TYR A 161 10.06 -25.94 -17.43
N TRP A 162 9.52 -24.78 -17.81
CA TRP A 162 8.07 -24.64 -17.98
C TRP A 162 7.58 -25.42 -19.21
N GLY A 163 6.30 -25.80 -19.27
CA GLY A 163 5.76 -26.66 -20.32
C GLY A 163 4.76 -25.96 -21.23
N ALA A 164 3.93 -26.77 -21.89
CA ALA A 164 2.98 -26.32 -22.90
C ALA A 164 2.00 -25.23 -22.40
N GLN A 165 1.46 -25.36 -21.19
CA GLN A 165 0.46 -24.40 -20.69
C GLN A 165 1.08 -23.05 -20.35
N THR A 166 2.30 -23.05 -19.80
CA THR A 166 3.03 -21.82 -19.56
C THR A 166 3.37 -21.11 -20.86
N GLU A 167 3.83 -21.84 -21.88
CA GLU A 167 4.13 -21.26 -23.20
C GLU A 167 2.89 -20.62 -23.83
N ARG A 168 1.75 -21.32 -23.82
CA ARG A 168 0.48 -20.75 -24.29
C ARG A 168 0.06 -19.52 -23.49
N SER A 169 0.23 -19.53 -22.17
CA SER A 169 -0.11 -18.37 -21.35
C SER A 169 0.79 -17.18 -21.66
N LEU A 170 2.08 -17.41 -21.89
CA LEU A 170 3.03 -16.39 -22.30
C LEU A 170 2.66 -15.76 -23.65
N GLU A 171 2.16 -16.56 -24.60
CA GLU A 171 1.68 -16.06 -25.89
C GLU A 171 0.36 -15.28 -25.78
N ASN A 172 -0.57 -15.73 -24.94
CA ASN A 172 -1.91 -15.15 -24.83
C ASN A 172 -1.97 -13.90 -23.96
N PHE A 173 -1.12 -13.77 -22.94
CA PHE A 173 -1.16 -12.69 -21.93
C PHE A 173 0.09 -11.80 -22.00
N ARG A 174 0.28 -11.13 -23.14
CA ARG A 174 1.42 -10.22 -23.41
C ARG A 174 1.17 -8.81 -22.86
N ILE A 175 0.95 -8.69 -21.55
CA ILE A 175 0.55 -7.43 -20.91
C ILE A 175 1.67 -6.94 -19.97
N ASN A 176 2.20 -5.74 -20.23
CA ASN A 176 3.20 -5.01 -19.42
C ASN A 176 4.43 -5.84 -18.97
N GLN A 177 5.03 -6.58 -19.90
CA GLN A 177 6.25 -7.35 -19.65
C GLN A 177 7.52 -6.54 -19.93
N PRO A 178 8.61 -6.76 -19.16
CA PRO A 178 8.73 -7.71 -18.03
C PRO A 178 8.24 -7.17 -16.67
N GLN A 179 7.66 -5.97 -16.60
CA GLN A 179 7.43 -5.22 -15.36
C GLN A 179 6.40 -5.86 -14.42
N ASP A 180 5.29 -6.38 -14.94
CA ASP A 180 4.22 -7.00 -14.14
C ASP A 180 4.24 -8.53 -14.18
N ARG A 181 5.44 -9.13 -14.11
CA ARG A 181 5.57 -10.57 -13.84
C ARG A 181 5.02 -10.93 -12.46
N MET A 182 4.60 -12.19 -12.30
CA MET A 182 4.15 -12.70 -11.00
C MET A 182 5.25 -12.47 -9.94
N PRO A 183 4.93 -11.92 -8.75
CA PRO A 183 5.96 -11.56 -7.77
C PRO A 183 6.82 -12.76 -7.34
N PRO A 184 8.15 -12.60 -7.15
CA PRO A 184 9.01 -13.68 -6.67
C PRO A 184 8.55 -14.34 -5.36
N PRO A 185 7.96 -13.65 -4.36
CA PRO A 185 7.43 -14.31 -3.17
C PRO A 185 6.34 -15.34 -3.48
N ILE A 186 5.53 -15.13 -4.52
CA ILE A 186 4.51 -16.09 -4.97
C ILE A 186 5.15 -17.34 -5.56
N VAL A 187 6.19 -17.16 -6.39
CA VAL A 187 6.95 -18.28 -6.95
C VAL A 187 7.58 -19.12 -5.84
N LYS A 188 8.22 -18.48 -4.85
CA LYS A 188 8.81 -19.19 -3.71
C LYS A 188 7.76 -19.93 -2.88
N ALA A 189 6.62 -19.31 -2.63
CA ALA A 189 5.50 -19.93 -1.91
C ALA A 189 4.90 -21.13 -2.65
N PHE A 190 4.90 -21.14 -3.99
CA PHE A 190 4.58 -22.36 -4.76
C PHE A 190 5.56 -23.49 -4.46
N GLY A 191 6.87 -23.22 -4.41
CA GLY A 191 7.86 -24.22 -4.04
C GLY A 191 7.60 -24.82 -2.65
N ILE A 192 7.24 -23.98 -1.67
CA ILE A 192 6.89 -24.43 -0.32
C ILE A 192 5.66 -25.34 -0.36
N LEU A 193 4.56 -24.88 -0.95
CA LEU A 193 3.30 -25.62 -0.97
C LEU A 193 3.41 -26.94 -1.74
N LYS A 194 4.10 -26.96 -2.88
CA LYS A 194 4.26 -28.18 -3.68
C LYS A 194 5.20 -29.19 -3.02
N GLY A 195 6.22 -28.72 -2.30
CA GLY A 195 7.04 -29.56 -1.43
C GLY A 195 6.22 -30.19 -0.30
N ALA A 196 5.42 -29.40 0.41
CA ALA A 196 4.52 -29.88 1.46
C ALA A 196 3.49 -30.88 0.91
N ALA A 197 2.89 -30.58 -0.24
CA ALA A 197 1.93 -31.46 -0.89
C ALA A 197 2.54 -32.80 -1.30
N ALA A 198 3.79 -32.83 -1.77
CA ALA A 198 4.49 -34.09 -2.03
C ALA A 198 4.71 -34.89 -0.73
N THR A 199 5.13 -34.25 0.36
CA THR A 199 5.25 -34.90 1.68
C THR A 199 3.94 -35.56 2.11
N VAL A 200 2.83 -34.83 2.04
CA VAL A 200 1.53 -35.31 2.50
C VAL A 200 1.00 -36.40 1.56
N ASN A 201 1.09 -36.20 0.24
CA ASN A 201 0.59 -37.18 -0.72
C ASN A 201 1.34 -38.52 -0.70
N MET A 202 2.60 -38.58 -0.22
CA MET A 202 3.28 -39.87 0.00
C MET A 202 2.56 -40.73 1.04
N ARG A 203 1.83 -40.12 2.00
CA ARG A 203 0.96 -40.84 2.93
C ARG A 203 -0.29 -41.43 2.25
N TYR A 204 -0.67 -40.88 1.09
CA TYR A 204 -1.86 -41.21 0.31
C TYR A 204 -1.53 -41.80 -1.08
N GLY A 205 -0.43 -42.56 -1.14
CA GLY A 205 -0.08 -43.41 -2.29
C GLY A 205 0.65 -42.72 -3.43
N LEU A 206 1.22 -41.52 -3.23
CA LEU A 206 2.27 -41.02 -4.13
C LEU A 206 3.53 -41.85 -3.93
N ASP A 207 4.10 -42.35 -5.02
CA ASP A 207 5.36 -43.11 -5.00
C ASP A 207 6.47 -42.30 -4.28
N PRO A 208 7.15 -42.87 -3.26
CA PRO A 208 8.14 -42.14 -2.49
C PRO A 208 9.33 -41.60 -3.30
N LYS A 209 9.73 -42.28 -4.38
CA LYS A 209 10.83 -41.83 -5.24
C LYS A 209 10.41 -40.62 -6.06
N ILE A 210 9.18 -40.62 -6.59
CA ILE A 210 8.58 -39.45 -7.25
C ILE A 210 8.41 -38.31 -6.24
N GLY A 211 7.88 -38.59 -5.05
CA GLY A 211 7.68 -37.61 -3.98
C GLY A 211 8.99 -36.90 -3.58
N ALA A 212 10.07 -37.65 -3.37
CA ALA A 212 11.39 -37.10 -3.05
C ALA A 212 11.94 -36.20 -4.16
N ALA A 213 11.80 -36.59 -5.43
CA ALA A 213 12.23 -35.76 -6.55
C ALA A 213 11.43 -34.45 -6.67
N ILE A 214 10.11 -34.51 -6.43
CA ILE A 214 9.25 -33.32 -6.38
C ILE A 214 9.68 -32.41 -5.22
N GLN A 215 9.93 -32.94 -4.02
CA GLN A 215 10.40 -32.16 -2.88
C GLN A 215 11.72 -31.44 -3.19
N GLN A 216 12.68 -32.13 -3.82
CA GLN A 216 13.95 -31.53 -4.22
C GLN A 216 13.75 -30.38 -5.21
N ALA A 217 12.99 -30.59 -6.28
CA ALA A 217 12.70 -29.56 -7.28
C ALA A 217 11.91 -28.38 -6.69
N ALA A 218 10.90 -28.66 -5.86
CA ALA A 218 10.08 -27.65 -5.19
C ALA A 218 10.91 -26.82 -4.19
N LYS A 219 11.92 -27.43 -3.53
CA LYS A 219 12.88 -26.70 -2.71
C LYS A 219 13.73 -25.73 -3.55
N GLU A 220 14.18 -26.11 -4.74
CA GLU A 220 14.92 -25.19 -5.62
C GLU A 220 14.06 -23.98 -6.03
N VAL A 221 12.76 -24.18 -6.25
CA VAL A 221 11.79 -23.10 -6.48
C VAL A 221 11.63 -22.23 -5.22
N ALA A 222 11.45 -22.83 -4.04
CA ALA A 222 11.30 -22.12 -2.77
C ALA A 222 12.55 -21.27 -2.42
N ASP A 223 13.74 -21.80 -2.71
CA ASP A 223 15.03 -21.12 -2.55
C ASP A 223 15.22 -19.97 -3.59
N GLY A 224 14.36 -19.89 -4.61
CA GLY A 224 14.45 -18.88 -5.68
C GLY A 224 15.50 -19.19 -6.76
N LYS A 225 16.01 -20.42 -6.84
CA LYS A 225 17.03 -20.82 -7.83
C LYS A 225 16.48 -20.90 -9.27
N LEU A 226 15.16 -21.04 -9.40
CA LEU A 226 14.48 -21.28 -10.68
C LEU A 226 13.58 -20.11 -11.11
N LEU A 227 13.76 -18.89 -10.58
CA LEU A 227 12.89 -17.74 -10.87
C LEU A 227 12.78 -17.42 -12.37
N ASP A 228 13.84 -17.63 -13.15
CA ASP A 228 13.85 -17.40 -14.59
C ASP A 228 12.98 -18.38 -15.40
N HIS A 229 12.39 -19.38 -14.74
CA HIS A 229 11.43 -20.32 -15.32
C HIS A 229 9.97 -19.95 -15.05
N PHE A 230 9.72 -18.77 -14.49
CA PHE A 230 8.38 -18.24 -14.20
C PHE A 230 8.12 -16.94 -14.97
N PRO A 231 7.84 -17.01 -16.28
CA PRO A 231 7.78 -15.82 -17.14
C PRO A 231 6.42 -15.11 -17.09
N LEU A 232 5.42 -15.71 -16.42
CA LEU A 232 4.02 -15.28 -16.50
C LEU A 232 3.75 -13.97 -15.76
N VAL A 233 2.74 -13.26 -16.25
CA VAL A 233 2.31 -11.97 -15.74
C VAL A 233 1.23 -12.07 -14.68
N VAL A 234 1.07 -11.01 -13.91
CA VAL A 234 -0.06 -10.82 -12.98
C VAL A 234 -1.38 -10.79 -13.75
N TRP A 235 -1.38 -10.19 -14.96
CA TRP A 235 -2.54 -10.01 -15.84
C TRP A 235 -2.88 -11.27 -16.63
N GLN A 236 -3.13 -12.35 -15.91
CA GLN A 236 -3.38 -13.68 -16.44
C GLN A 236 -4.80 -14.13 -16.06
N THR A 237 -5.11 -15.43 -16.16
CA THR A 237 -6.37 -15.96 -15.58
C THR A 237 -6.54 -15.55 -14.12
N GLY A 238 -7.73 -15.05 -13.80
CA GLY A 238 -8.04 -14.45 -12.51
C GLY A 238 -7.96 -15.38 -11.30
N SER A 239 -8.04 -16.69 -11.52
CA SER A 239 -7.85 -17.71 -10.48
C SER A 239 -6.39 -17.97 -10.14
N GLY A 240 -5.45 -17.51 -10.97
CA GLY A 240 -4.04 -17.87 -10.86
C GLY A 240 -3.67 -19.26 -11.41
N THR A 241 -4.59 -19.94 -12.11
CA THR A 241 -4.37 -21.28 -12.69
C THR A 241 -3.10 -21.37 -13.55
N GLN A 242 -2.79 -20.35 -14.34
CA GLN A 242 -1.62 -20.38 -15.21
C GLN A 242 -0.31 -20.38 -14.41
N SER A 243 -0.22 -19.60 -13.32
CA SER A 243 0.94 -19.68 -12.42
C SER A 243 1.00 -20.99 -11.63
N ASN A 244 -0.14 -21.56 -11.24
CA ASN A 244 -0.17 -22.90 -10.63
C ASN A 244 0.38 -23.95 -11.59
N MET A 245 -0.07 -23.93 -12.85
CA MET A 245 0.42 -24.84 -13.88
C MET A 245 1.88 -24.58 -14.24
N ASN A 246 2.33 -23.33 -14.24
CA ASN A 246 3.75 -23.01 -14.42
C ASN A 246 4.61 -23.62 -13.31
N ALA A 247 4.19 -23.54 -12.05
CA ALA A 247 4.87 -24.22 -10.95
C ALA A 247 4.85 -25.74 -11.13
N ASN A 248 3.70 -26.31 -11.49
CA ASN A 248 3.57 -27.76 -11.72
C ASN A 248 4.50 -28.25 -12.84
N GLU A 249 4.55 -27.55 -13.97
CA GLU A 249 5.39 -27.89 -15.12
C GLU A 249 6.88 -27.75 -14.80
N VAL A 250 7.29 -26.64 -14.16
CA VAL A 250 8.69 -26.43 -13.76
C VAL A 250 9.15 -27.52 -12.81
N ILE A 251 8.37 -27.80 -11.77
CA ILE A 251 8.72 -28.82 -10.76
C ILE A 251 8.68 -30.22 -11.37
N SER A 252 7.70 -30.53 -12.23
CA SER A 252 7.62 -31.79 -12.97
C SER A 252 8.85 -32.04 -13.82
N ASN A 253 9.20 -31.08 -14.68
CA ASN A 253 10.34 -31.21 -15.59
C ASN A 253 11.67 -31.28 -14.84
N ARG A 254 11.83 -30.50 -13.77
CA ARG A 254 13.01 -30.59 -12.91
C ARG A 254 13.10 -31.93 -12.17
N ALA A 255 11.98 -32.45 -11.67
CA ALA A 255 11.94 -33.77 -11.04
C ALA A 255 12.20 -34.91 -12.02
N ILE A 256 11.73 -34.80 -13.27
CA ILE A 256 12.05 -35.73 -14.36
C ILE A 256 13.56 -35.77 -14.60
N GLU A 257 14.19 -34.61 -14.70
CA GLU A 257 15.63 -34.51 -14.91
C GLU A 257 16.42 -35.11 -13.73
N ILE A 258 16.02 -34.83 -12.48
CA ILE A 258 16.60 -35.46 -11.27
C ILE A 258 16.54 -36.98 -11.34
N LEU A 259 15.48 -37.53 -11.93
CA LEU A 259 15.26 -38.97 -12.09
C LEU A 259 15.89 -39.54 -13.39
N GLY A 260 16.61 -38.73 -14.17
CA GLY A 260 17.27 -39.14 -15.41
C GLY A 260 16.32 -39.34 -16.60
N GLY A 261 15.11 -38.78 -16.55
CA GLY A 261 14.14 -38.83 -17.64
C GLY A 261 14.28 -37.68 -18.64
N THR A 262 13.38 -37.63 -19.63
CA THR A 262 13.38 -36.62 -20.69
C THR A 262 12.38 -35.51 -20.39
N MET A 263 12.86 -34.26 -20.29
CA MET A 263 12.01 -33.08 -20.11
C MET A 263 10.90 -32.99 -21.16
N GLY A 264 9.69 -32.62 -20.74
CA GLY A 264 8.48 -32.53 -21.57
C GLY A 264 7.74 -33.84 -21.83
N SER A 265 8.37 -34.99 -21.52
CA SER A 265 7.72 -36.31 -21.65
C SER A 265 6.59 -36.55 -20.64
N LYS A 266 6.55 -35.76 -19.56
CA LYS A 266 5.68 -35.93 -18.39
C LYS A 266 5.84 -37.28 -17.69
N LYS A 267 6.97 -37.97 -17.93
CA LYS A 267 7.33 -39.26 -17.33
C LYS A 267 8.75 -39.17 -16.74
N PRO A 268 8.98 -39.70 -15.52
CA PRO A 268 8.01 -40.37 -14.65
C PRO A 268 7.07 -39.42 -13.89
N VAL A 269 7.30 -38.10 -13.89
CA VAL A 269 6.55 -37.14 -13.08
C VAL A 269 5.58 -36.31 -13.93
N HIS A 270 4.30 -36.65 -13.93
CA HIS A 270 3.22 -35.85 -14.53
C HIS A 270 2.91 -34.57 -13.73
N PRO A 271 2.78 -33.38 -14.36
CA PRO A 271 2.50 -32.13 -13.65
C PRO A 271 1.13 -32.12 -12.96
N ASN A 272 0.11 -32.78 -13.51
CA ASN A 272 -1.21 -32.83 -12.88
C ASN A 272 -1.33 -33.99 -11.87
N ASP A 273 -0.91 -35.19 -12.26
CA ASP A 273 -1.27 -36.43 -11.54
C ASP A 273 -0.35 -36.67 -10.33
N HIS A 274 0.82 -36.02 -10.33
CA HIS A 274 1.80 -36.10 -9.25
C HIS A 274 2.00 -34.74 -8.57
N VAL A 275 2.42 -33.70 -9.31
CA VAL A 275 2.76 -32.40 -8.70
C VAL A 275 1.51 -31.65 -8.21
N ASN A 276 0.39 -31.77 -8.92
CA ASN A 276 -0.90 -31.17 -8.56
C ASN A 276 -1.87 -32.18 -7.92
N ARG A 277 -1.38 -33.33 -7.45
CA ARG A 277 -2.22 -34.38 -6.84
C ARG A 277 -2.96 -33.83 -5.61
N SER A 278 -4.24 -34.16 -5.51
CA SER A 278 -5.14 -33.74 -4.40
C SER A 278 -5.28 -32.21 -4.26
N ALA A 279 -5.12 -31.48 -5.36
CA ALA A 279 -5.17 -30.02 -5.38
C ALA A 279 -5.95 -29.49 -6.60
N SER A 280 -6.42 -28.25 -6.50
CA SER A 280 -6.95 -27.43 -7.59
C SER A 280 -6.17 -26.12 -7.64
N SER A 281 -6.14 -25.46 -8.79
CA SER A 281 -5.65 -24.06 -8.81
C SER A 281 -6.44 -23.16 -7.85
N ASN A 282 -7.72 -23.47 -7.67
CA ASN A 282 -8.64 -22.66 -6.89
C ASN A 282 -8.28 -22.65 -5.41
N ASP A 283 -7.79 -23.75 -4.84
CA ASP A 283 -7.31 -23.81 -3.45
C ASP A 283 -5.78 -23.68 -3.31
N THR A 284 -5.01 -23.97 -4.37
CA THR A 284 -3.55 -23.81 -4.38
C THR A 284 -3.14 -22.33 -4.42
N PHE A 285 -3.68 -21.53 -5.35
CA PHE A 285 -3.26 -20.14 -5.51
C PHE A 285 -3.56 -19.28 -4.28
N PRO A 286 -4.76 -19.30 -3.66
CA PRO A 286 -4.98 -18.57 -2.41
C PRO A 286 -4.12 -19.06 -1.24
N THR A 287 -3.83 -20.35 -1.15
CA THR A 287 -2.87 -20.87 -0.17
C THR A 287 -1.48 -20.24 -0.35
N VAL A 288 -1.00 -20.18 -1.59
CA VAL A 288 0.27 -19.52 -1.95
C VAL A 288 0.26 -18.03 -1.66
N MET A 289 -0.86 -17.33 -1.92
CA MET A 289 -1.01 -15.91 -1.59
C MET A 289 -0.82 -15.66 -0.09
N HIS A 290 -1.43 -16.49 0.74
CA HIS A 290 -1.37 -16.41 2.20
C HIS A 290 0.03 -16.73 2.73
N ILE A 291 0.66 -17.80 2.25
CA ILE A 291 2.06 -18.14 2.60
C ILE A 291 2.99 -16.98 2.25
N ALA A 292 2.91 -16.46 1.01
CA ALA A 292 3.75 -15.35 0.57
C ALA A 292 3.53 -14.08 1.41
N ALA A 293 2.27 -13.75 1.71
CA ALA A 293 1.93 -12.58 2.52
C ALA A 293 2.48 -12.68 3.95
N VAL A 294 2.28 -13.81 4.64
CA VAL A 294 2.78 -13.98 6.02
C VAL A 294 4.30 -13.89 6.05
N LEU A 295 5.00 -14.60 5.14
CA LEU A 295 6.46 -14.58 5.11
C LEU A 295 7.03 -13.19 4.79
N ASP A 296 6.41 -12.44 3.89
CA ASP A 296 6.85 -11.09 3.53
C ASP A 296 6.57 -10.08 4.68
N LEU A 297 5.40 -10.16 5.31
CA LEU A 297 5.05 -9.28 6.42
C LEU A 297 5.95 -9.52 7.65
N GLU A 298 6.20 -10.77 8.01
CA GLU A 298 7.06 -11.14 9.15
C GLU A 298 8.55 -10.96 8.85
N GLY A 299 9.00 -11.29 7.63
CA GLY A 299 10.41 -11.27 7.25
C GLY A 299 10.93 -9.90 6.80
N GLU A 300 10.09 -9.08 6.17
CA GLU A 300 10.51 -7.81 5.57
C GLU A 300 9.89 -6.59 6.24
N LEU A 301 8.56 -6.53 6.32
CA LEU A 301 7.84 -5.32 6.72
C LEU A 301 7.92 -5.04 8.22
N LEU A 302 7.52 -5.99 9.08
CA LEU A 302 7.51 -5.81 10.53
C LEU A 302 8.90 -5.48 11.08
N PRO A 303 10.00 -6.13 10.63
CA PRO A 303 11.36 -5.74 11.02
C PRO A 303 11.72 -4.31 10.60
N ALA A 304 11.35 -3.90 9.38
CA ALA A 304 11.60 -2.53 8.91
C ALA A 304 10.83 -1.49 9.74
N LEU A 305 9.55 -1.77 10.02
CA LEU A 305 8.68 -0.92 10.83
C LEU A 305 9.21 -0.76 12.26
N ARG A 306 9.51 -1.88 12.94
CA ARG A 306 10.11 -1.90 14.28
C ARG A 306 11.44 -1.16 14.29
N SER A 307 12.29 -1.36 13.28
CA SER A 307 13.59 -0.69 13.20
C SER A 307 13.47 0.83 13.02
N LEU A 308 12.51 1.32 12.24
CA LEU A 308 12.24 2.76 12.13
C LEU A 308 11.68 3.31 13.45
N ARG A 309 10.74 2.60 14.08
CA ARG A 309 10.19 2.95 15.40
C ARG A 309 11.29 3.15 16.43
N GLU A 310 12.22 2.19 16.55
CA GLU A 310 13.36 2.30 17.47
C GLU A 310 14.29 3.47 17.14
N ALA A 311 14.51 3.78 15.86
CA ALA A 311 15.33 4.93 15.48
C ALA A 311 14.68 6.27 15.86
N ILE A 312 13.36 6.39 15.75
CA ILE A 312 12.63 7.57 16.20
C ILE A 312 12.59 7.63 17.73
N GLN A 313 12.44 6.50 18.43
CA GLN A 313 12.53 6.47 19.90
C GLN A 313 13.88 6.99 20.39
N LYS A 314 14.99 6.62 19.74
CA LYS A 314 16.30 7.20 20.08
C LYS A 314 16.35 8.72 19.94
N LYS A 315 15.60 9.31 19.00
CA LYS A 315 15.46 10.77 18.87
C LYS A 315 14.60 11.37 19.97
N VAL A 316 13.54 10.68 20.40
CA VAL A 316 12.78 11.06 21.60
C VAL A 316 13.71 11.14 22.80
N ASP A 317 14.50 10.08 23.05
CA ASP A 317 15.40 10.00 24.20
C ASP A 317 16.49 11.10 24.14
N GLU A 318 17.05 11.35 22.94
CA GLU A 318 18.03 12.42 22.71
C GLU A 318 17.45 13.80 23.02
N PHE A 319 16.26 14.10 22.49
CA PHE A 319 15.62 15.41 22.66
C PHE A 319 15.11 15.62 24.09
N GLU A 320 14.71 14.55 24.77
CA GLU A 320 14.30 14.59 26.18
C GLU A 320 15.52 14.85 27.08
N ALA A 321 16.64 14.17 26.84
CA ALA A 321 17.88 14.39 27.59
C ALA A 321 18.38 15.84 27.48
N LYS A 322 18.20 16.46 26.30
CA LYS A 322 18.51 17.86 26.03
C LYS A 322 17.43 18.84 26.52
N LYS A 323 16.26 18.34 26.95
CA LYS A 323 15.10 19.14 27.39
C LYS A 323 14.70 20.21 26.38
N ILE A 324 14.69 19.86 25.09
CA ILE A 324 14.42 20.83 24.02
C ILE A 324 12.94 21.21 24.03
N ILE A 325 12.65 22.45 24.38
CA ILE A 325 11.30 23.03 24.35
C ILE A 325 11.13 23.85 23.07
N LYS A 326 10.05 23.59 22.33
CA LYS A 326 9.69 24.29 21.10
C LYS A 326 8.26 24.81 21.14
N ILE A 327 7.91 25.66 20.18
CA ILE A 327 6.55 26.13 19.99
C ILE A 327 5.73 25.06 19.27
N GLY A 328 4.58 24.72 19.84
CA GLY A 328 3.58 23.91 19.17
C GLY A 328 2.91 24.68 18.05
N ARG A 329 2.39 23.95 17.06
CA ARG A 329 1.59 24.55 15.99
C ARG A 329 0.31 23.79 15.78
N THR A 330 -0.80 24.52 15.86
CA THR A 330 -2.13 24.01 15.51
C THR A 330 -2.69 24.91 14.41
N HIS A 331 -3.23 24.33 13.34
CA HIS A 331 -3.66 25.09 12.15
C HIS A 331 -2.52 25.91 11.50
N LEU A 332 -1.26 25.46 11.65
CA LEU A 332 -0.04 26.16 11.22
C LEU A 332 0.22 27.51 11.92
N GLN A 333 -0.59 27.88 12.91
CA GLN A 333 -0.36 29.05 13.76
C GLN A 333 0.44 28.66 15.00
N ASP A 334 1.17 29.63 15.56
CA ASP A 334 1.82 29.47 16.85
C ASP A 334 0.80 29.05 17.92
N ALA A 335 1.22 28.14 18.79
CA ALA A 335 0.44 27.63 19.93
C ALA A 335 1.31 27.61 21.19
N THR A 336 0.90 26.87 22.21
CA THR A 336 1.66 26.74 23.45
C THR A 336 2.92 25.87 23.27
N PRO A 337 3.91 25.99 24.18
CA PRO A 337 5.10 25.15 24.17
C PRO A 337 4.80 23.65 24.35
N LEU A 338 5.68 22.82 23.80
CA LEU A 338 5.83 21.38 24.07
C LEU A 338 7.31 20.99 23.91
N THR A 339 7.74 19.85 24.45
CA THR A 339 9.09 19.36 24.16
C THR A 339 9.16 18.73 22.76
N LEU A 340 10.31 18.83 22.11
CA LEU A 340 10.54 18.14 20.84
C LEU A 340 10.44 16.61 21.01
N ALA A 341 10.79 16.10 22.19
CA ALA A 341 10.57 14.70 22.56
C ALA A 341 9.07 14.34 22.62
N GLN A 342 8.20 15.20 23.17
CA GLN A 342 6.75 15.00 23.15
C GLN A 342 6.21 14.92 21.72
N GLU A 343 6.65 15.82 20.83
CA GLU A 343 6.28 15.78 19.41
C GLU A 343 6.68 14.44 18.75
N PHE A 344 7.93 14.00 18.94
CA PHE A 344 8.43 12.75 18.36
C PHE A 344 7.82 11.50 19.01
N SER A 345 7.42 11.57 20.28
CA SER A 345 6.71 10.49 20.97
C SER A 345 5.35 10.19 20.31
N GLY A 346 4.70 11.21 19.73
CA GLY A 346 3.52 11.02 18.89
C GLY A 346 3.80 10.17 17.65
N TYR A 347 4.95 10.34 17.00
CA TYR A 347 5.36 9.52 15.86
C TYR A 347 5.61 8.07 16.28
N VAL A 348 6.30 7.86 17.41
CA VAL A 348 6.52 6.53 17.98
C VAL A 348 5.18 5.82 18.24
N ALA A 349 4.23 6.52 18.88
CA ALA A 349 2.90 5.96 19.14
C ALA A 349 2.16 5.57 17.85
N GLN A 350 2.22 6.39 16.79
CA GLN A 350 1.63 6.05 15.49
C GLN A 350 2.26 4.76 14.90
N LEU A 351 3.57 4.58 15.03
CA LEU A 351 4.26 3.37 14.58
C LEU A 351 3.93 2.15 15.45
N ASP A 352 3.86 2.31 16.77
CA ASP A 352 3.46 1.23 17.70
C ASP A 352 2.05 0.72 17.39
N PHE A 353 1.09 1.63 17.16
CA PHE A 353 -0.25 1.22 16.72
C PHE A 353 -0.25 0.62 15.32
N SER A 354 0.64 1.03 14.43
CA SER A 354 0.75 0.44 13.09
C SER A 354 1.29 -0.99 13.14
N ILE A 355 2.26 -1.28 14.03
CA ILE A 355 2.74 -2.64 14.30
C ILE A 355 1.56 -3.53 14.72
N LYS A 356 0.78 -3.09 15.73
CA LYS A 356 -0.39 -3.83 16.20
C LYS A 356 -1.41 -4.11 15.10
N ARG A 357 -1.66 -3.15 14.20
CA ARG A 357 -2.59 -3.32 13.07
C ARG A 357 -2.10 -4.38 12.08
N VAL A 358 -0.82 -4.33 11.69
CA VAL A 358 -0.24 -5.33 10.80
C VAL A 358 -0.27 -6.71 11.45
N GLU A 359 0.12 -6.82 12.72
CA GLU A 359 0.09 -8.08 13.47
C GLU A 359 -1.31 -8.65 13.61
N SER A 360 -2.32 -7.79 13.77
CA SER A 360 -3.72 -8.23 13.88
C SER A 360 -4.26 -8.89 12.60
N SER A 361 -3.62 -8.68 11.45
CA SER A 361 -4.01 -9.33 10.19
C SER A 361 -3.35 -10.71 9.99
N LEU A 362 -2.30 -11.03 10.74
CA LEU A 362 -1.57 -12.30 10.59
C LEU A 362 -2.42 -13.54 10.92
N PRO A 363 -3.26 -13.56 11.98
CA PRO A 363 -4.08 -14.74 12.29
C PRO A 363 -4.95 -15.20 11.12
N ASP A 364 -5.61 -14.27 10.42
CA ASP A 364 -6.48 -14.61 9.29
C ASP A 364 -5.68 -14.96 8.03
N LEU A 365 -4.52 -14.32 7.82
CA LEU A 365 -3.61 -14.69 6.74
C LEU A 365 -2.98 -16.08 6.94
N ARG A 366 -2.94 -16.61 8.17
CA ARG A 366 -2.45 -17.97 8.45
C ARG A 366 -3.44 -19.08 8.09
N LEU A 367 -4.69 -18.73 7.75
CA LEU A 367 -5.72 -19.68 7.35
C LEU A 367 -5.58 -20.03 5.86
N LEU A 368 -5.26 -21.29 5.58
CA LEU A 368 -4.97 -21.79 4.23
C LEU A 368 -6.19 -22.45 3.58
N ALA A 369 -6.36 -22.18 2.28
CA ALA A 369 -7.46 -22.71 1.48
C ALA A 369 -7.26 -24.19 1.06
N GLN A 370 -6.02 -24.71 1.10
CA GLN A 370 -5.69 -26.04 0.60
C GLN A 370 -6.61 -27.12 1.20
N GLY A 371 -7.08 -28.03 0.34
CA GLY A 371 -8.07 -29.05 0.68
C GLY A 371 -9.50 -28.62 0.34
N GLY A 372 -9.73 -27.35 -0.02
CA GLY A 372 -11.00 -26.90 -0.59
C GLY A 372 -11.23 -27.40 -2.02
N THR A 373 -10.18 -27.74 -2.76
CA THR A 373 -10.18 -28.22 -4.15
C THR A 373 -10.92 -27.26 -5.10
N ALA A 374 -11.87 -27.75 -5.90
CA ALA A 374 -12.50 -26.96 -6.95
C ALA A 374 -13.38 -25.82 -6.42
N VAL A 375 -14.27 -26.13 -5.47
CA VAL A 375 -15.35 -25.22 -5.02
C VAL A 375 -15.51 -25.17 -3.50
N GLY A 376 -14.64 -25.83 -2.72
CA GLY A 376 -14.65 -25.80 -1.27
C GLY A 376 -15.07 -27.12 -0.60
N THR A 377 -15.59 -28.08 -1.37
CA THR A 377 -16.09 -29.37 -0.85
C THR A 377 -15.00 -30.39 -0.52
N GLY A 378 -13.78 -30.20 -1.02
CA GLY A 378 -12.70 -31.19 -0.90
C GLY A 378 -12.87 -32.42 -1.80
N ILE A 379 -13.65 -32.33 -2.88
CA ILE A 379 -13.77 -33.45 -3.83
C ILE A 379 -12.37 -33.86 -4.37
N ASN A 380 -12.12 -35.16 -4.45
CA ASN A 380 -10.83 -35.74 -4.86
C ASN A 380 -9.64 -35.41 -3.92
N THR A 381 -9.90 -35.12 -2.64
CA THR A 381 -8.90 -35.12 -1.58
C THR A 381 -9.22 -36.14 -0.49
N PHE A 382 -8.39 -36.22 0.54
CA PHE A 382 -8.51 -37.17 1.65
C PHE A 382 -8.86 -36.45 2.97
N GLU A 383 -9.56 -37.14 3.86
CA GLU A 383 -9.73 -36.66 5.24
C GLU A 383 -8.36 -36.48 5.91
N GLY A 384 -8.19 -35.38 6.65
CA GLY A 384 -6.92 -35.01 7.27
C GLY A 384 -5.88 -34.38 6.33
N PHE A 385 -6.13 -34.33 5.02
CA PHE A 385 -5.17 -33.77 4.05
C PHE A 385 -4.94 -32.27 4.28
N ALA A 386 -5.99 -31.50 4.53
CA ALA A 386 -5.91 -30.05 4.69
C ALA A 386 -5.10 -29.66 5.95
N GLU A 387 -5.32 -30.37 7.05
CA GLU A 387 -4.61 -30.23 8.32
C GLU A 387 -3.14 -30.60 8.14
N ALA A 388 -2.85 -31.74 7.49
CA ALA A 388 -1.50 -32.21 7.25
C ALA A 388 -0.69 -31.25 6.34
N ILE A 389 -1.34 -30.60 5.36
CA ILE A 389 -0.69 -29.56 4.56
C ILE A 389 -0.31 -28.37 5.44
N ALA A 390 -1.25 -27.85 6.23
CA ALA A 390 -0.99 -26.69 7.07
C ALA A 390 0.14 -26.97 8.09
N GLU A 391 0.17 -28.17 8.66
CA GLU A 391 1.24 -28.65 9.54
C GLU A 391 2.60 -28.69 8.81
N GLU A 392 2.65 -29.28 7.61
CA GLU A 392 3.91 -29.40 6.87
C GLU A 392 4.40 -28.03 6.36
N VAL A 393 3.50 -27.14 5.91
CA VAL A 393 3.85 -25.76 5.57
C VAL A 393 4.38 -25.02 6.80
N THR A 394 3.75 -25.20 7.97
CA THR A 394 4.24 -24.63 9.25
C THR A 394 5.66 -25.08 9.54
N LYS A 395 5.92 -26.39 9.43
CA LYS A 395 7.24 -26.96 9.65
C LYS A 395 8.29 -26.45 8.66
N MET A 396 7.94 -26.35 7.37
CA MET A 396 8.85 -25.89 6.31
C MET A 396 9.19 -24.40 6.44
N THR A 397 8.27 -23.59 6.95
CA THR A 397 8.43 -22.13 7.04
C THR A 397 8.92 -21.64 8.40
N GLY A 398 8.70 -22.42 9.47
CA GLY A 398 9.01 -22.01 10.84
C GLY A 398 8.01 -21.02 11.45
N THR A 399 6.88 -20.74 10.77
CA THR A 399 5.79 -19.90 11.29
C THR A 399 4.47 -20.65 11.17
N GLU A 400 3.53 -20.43 12.11
CA GLU A 400 2.29 -21.19 12.19
C GLU A 400 1.36 -20.92 10.99
N PHE A 401 0.79 -21.99 10.43
CA PHE A 401 -0.33 -21.96 9.49
C PHE A 401 -1.38 -22.99 9.89
N LYS A 402 -2.65 -22.70 9.57
CA LYS A 402 -3.80 -23.55 9.90
C LYS A 402 -4.69 -23.74 8.68
N THR A 403 -5.42 -24.83 8.65
CA THR A 403 -6.47 -25.04 7.64
C THR A 403 -7.60 -24.03 7.87
N ALA A 404 -8.12 -23.40 6.82
CA ALA A 404 -9.23 -22.46 6.96
C ALA A 404 -10.51 -23.21 7.43
N PRO A 405 -11.23 -22.71 8.45
CA PRO A 405 -12.41 -23.40 8.98
C PRO A 405 -13.57 -23.46 7.98
N ASN A 406 -13.63 -22.50 7.05
CA ASN A 406 -14.59 -22.48 5.95
C ASN A 406 -13.86 -22.38 4.61
N LYS A 407 -13.89 -23.44 3.82
CA LYS A 407 -13.23 -23.46 2.50
C LYS A 407 -13.94 -22.62 1.46
N PHE A 408 -15.27 -22.49 1.53
CA PHE A 408 -16.03 -21.69 0.57
C PHE A 408 -15.64 -20.22 0.65
N GLU A 409 -15.51 -19.66 1.86
CA GLU A 409 -15.03 -18.28 2.06
C GLU A 409 -13.62 -18.09 1.49
N SER A 410 -12.69 -18.99 1.83
CA SER A 410 -11.28 -18.87 1.40
C SER A 410 -11.07 -18.93 -0.13
N LEU A 411 -12.05 -19.43 -0.87
CA LEU A 411 -12.07 -19.49 -2.34
C LEU A 411 -12.84 -18.33 -2.96
N ALA A 412 -14.02 -18.02 -2.41
CA ALA A 412 -14.97 -17.03 -2.92
C ALA A 412 -14.62 -15.58 -2.56
N ALA A 413 -13.80 -15.37 -1.51
CA ALA A 413 -13.41 -14.07 -1.00
C ALA A 413 -11.92 -14.01 -0.65
N HIS A 414 -11.42 -12.80 -0.38
CA HIS A 414 -10.03 -12.53 0.03
C HIS A 414 -9.97 -11.46 1.14
N ASP A 415 -10.88 -11.57 2.10
CA ASP A 415 -11.09 -10.54 3.13
C ASP A 415 -9.86 -10.36 4.02
N ALA A 416 -9.16 -11.44 4.35
CA ALA A 416 -7.89 -11.38 5.09
C ALA A 416 -6.83 -10.52 4.38
N ILE A 417 -6.73 -10.61 3.05
CA ILE A 417 -5.80 -9.81 2.24
C ILE A 417 -6.27 -8.36 2.14
N VAL A 418 -7.58 -8.13 1.99
CA VAL A 418 -8.15 -6.77 1.97
C VAL A 418 -7.91 -6.06 3.30
N GLN A 419 -8.14 -6.75 4.43
CA GLN A 419 -7.87 -6.23 5.76
C GLN A 419 -6.39 -5.94 5.97
N ALA A 420 -5.50 -6.88 5.60
CA ALA A 420 -4.05 -6.70 5.69
C ALA A 420 -3.60 -5.46 4.91
N HIS A 421 -4.11 -5.26 3.68
CA HIS A 421 -3.81 -4.06 2.92
C HIS A 421 -4.40 -2.79 3.57
N GLY A 422 -5.57 -2.87 4.21
CA GLY A 422 -6.14 -1.77 4.99
C GLY A 422 -5.24 -1.32 6.16
N SER A 423 -4.56 -2.27 6.82
CA SER A 423 -3.52 -1.98 7.81
C SER A 423 -2.34 -1.23 7.19
N LEU A 424 -1.88 -1.63 5.99
CA LEU A 424 -0.82 -0.92 5.26
C LEU A 424 -1.24 0.50 4.84
N ASN A 425 -2.51 0.68 4.45
CA ASN A 425 -3.05 1.99 4.11
C ASN A 425 -3.01 2.96 5.30
N THR A 426 -3.32 2.46 6.50
CA THR A 426 -3.23 3.25 7.75
C THR A 426 -1.78 3.58 8.11
N LEU A 427 -0.86 2.63 7.93
CA LEU A 427 0.57 2.86 8.11
C LEU A 427 1.08 3.93 7.13
N ALA A 428 0.69 3.88 5.86
CA ALA A 428 1.06 4.88 4.85
C ALA A 428 0.59 6.29 5.23
N GLY A 429 -0.62 6.43 5.79
CA GLY A 429 -1.10 7.71 6.33
C GLY A 429 -0.25 8.23 7.49
N SER A 430 0.15 7.34 8.40
CA SER A 430 1.01 7.68 9.54
C SER A 430 2.41 8.11 9.08
N LEU A 431 3.04 7.35 8.19
CA LEU A 431 4.36 7.67 7.62
C LEU A 431 4.34 8.97 6.82
N THR A 432 3.26 9.23 6.07
CA THR A 432 3.07 10.50 5.37
C THR A 432 3.09 11.65 6.36
N LYS A 433 2.29 11.58 7.44
CA LYS A 433 2.27 12.64 8.47
C LYS A 433 3.66 12.89 9.06
N ILE A 434 4.36 11.82 9.46
CA ILE A 434 5.72 11.90 10.04
C ILE A 434 6.70 12.58 9.07
N ALA A 435 6.73 12.15 7.81
CA ALA A 435 7.60 12.73 6.79
C ALA A 435 7.28 14.19 6.47
N GLN A 436 5.98 14.54 6.44
CA GLN A 436 5.48 15.89 6.23
C GLN A 436 5.92 16.83 7.35
N ASP A 437 5.74 16.42 8.60
CA ASP A 437 6.18 17.23 9.74
C ASP A 437 7.69 17.46 9.68
N ILE A 438 8.50 16.40 9.50
CA ILE A 438 9.96 16.53 9.48
C ILE A 438 10.43 17.46 8.35
N ARG A 439 9.83 17.40 7.14
CA ARG A 439 10.21 18.32 6.07
C ARG A 439 9.77 19.77 6.33
N TYR A 440 8.64 19.99 7.02
CA TYR A 440 8.21 21.34 7.39
C TYR A 440 9.14 21.93 8.45
N LEU A 441 9.45 21.14 9.49
CA LEU A 441 10.38 21.53 10.55
C LEU A 441 11.81 21.75 10.02
N GLY A 442 12.22 21.00 9.00
CA GLY A 442 13.49 21.18 8.29
C GLY A 442 13.48 22.20 7.14
N SER A 443 12.38 22.94 6.93
CA SER A 443 12.30 23.94 5.85
C SER A 443 13.22 25.14 6.14
N GLY A 444 14.01 25.57 5.16
CA GLY A 444 15.01 26.62 5.38
C GLY A 444 16.04 26.75 4.25
N PRO A 445 17.28 27.19 4.54
CA PRO A 445 17.84 27.44 5.87
C PRO A 445 17.46 28.80 6.47
N ARG A 446 16.97 29.76 5.67
CA ARG A 446 16.70 31.15 6.14
C ARG A 446 15.24 31.58 6.06
N CYS A 447 14.45 30.97 5.18
CA CYS A 447 13.10 31.43 4.84
C CYS A 447 12.01 30.38 5.19
N GLY A 448 12.29 29.50 6.15
CA GLY A 448 11.36 28.48 6.63
C GLY A 448 11.38 28.39 8.17
N LEU A 449 10.89 27.27 8.72
CA LEU A 449 10.89 27.05 10.17
C LEU A 449 12.30 26.82 10.71
N GLY A 450 13.06 25.93 10.06
CA GLY A 450 14.45 25.63 10.41
C GLY A 450 14.66 25.07 11.81
N GLU A 451 13.66 24.43 12.41
CA GLU A 451 13.75 23.83 13.75
C GLU A 451 14.54 22.51 13.75
N LEU A 452 14.63 21.82 12.61
CA LEU A 452 15.42 20.61 12.43
C LEU A 452 16.50 20.80 11.37
N ASN A 453 17.68 20.24 11.62
CA ASN A 453 18.74 20.09 10.62
C ASN A 453 18.65 18.66 10.04
N LEU A 454 18.36 18.58 8.74
CA LEU A 454 18.27 17.31 8.03
C LEU A 454 19.66 16.92 7.46
N PRO A 455 20.01 15.62 7.40
CA PRO A 455 21.24 15.18 6.76
C PRO A 455 21.31 15.55 5.27
N GLU A 456 22.50 15.95 4.82
CA GLU A 456 22.78 16.28 3.43
C GLU A 456 23.34 15.05 2.70
N ASN A 457 22.50 14.36 1.93
CA ASN A 457 22.90 13.12 1.23
C ASN A 457 23.35 13.37 -0.22
N GLU A 458 22.79 14.38 -0.87
CA GLU A 458 23.10 14.72 -2.26
C GLU A 458 22.92 16.23 -2.54
N PRO A 459 23.55 16.78 -3.59
CA PRO A 459 23.28 18.13 -4.05
C PRO A 459 21.79 18.29 -4.43
N GLY A 460 21.09 19.22 -3.77
CA GLY A 460 19.64 19.40 -3.92
C GLY A 460 19.21 20.26 -5.12
N SER A 461 20.16 20.79 -5.91
CA SER A 461 19.82 21.56 -7.11
C SER A 461 20.95 21.56 -8.12
N SER A 462 20.58 21.45 -9.40
CA SER A 462 21.49 21.61 -10.53
C SER A 462 21.94 23.06 -10.77
N ILE A 463 21.25 24.06 -10.20
CA ILE A 463 21.47 25.50 -10.45
C ILE A 463 21.72 26.33 -9.19
N MET A 464 21.32 25.85 -8.01
CA MET A 464 21.54 26.54 -6.73
C MET A 464 22.61 25.81 -5.90
N PRO A 465 23.90 26.18 -6.01
CA PRO A 465 24.97 25.59 -5.20
C PRO A 465 24.66 25.68 -3.71
N GLY A 466 24.90 24.59 -2.97
CA GLY A 466 24.67 24.51 -1.53
C GLY A 466 23.21 24.30 -1.09
N LYS A 467 22.24 24.21 -2.01
CA LYS A 467 20.86 23.83 -1.66
C LYS A 467 20.77 22.33 -1.38
N VAL A 468 20.13 21.97 -0.28
CA VAL A 468 19.83 20.58 0.11
C VAL A 468 18.32 20.43 0.29
N ASN A 469 17.75 19.33 -0.24
CA ASN A 469 16.32 19.05 -0.19
C ASN A 469 16.01 17.89 0.77
N PRO A 470 14.78 17.82 1.34
CA PRO A 470 14.33 16.70 2.15
C PRO A 470 13.92 15.48 1.30
N THR A 471 14.80 14.99 0.42
CA THR A 471 14.50 13.96 -0.60
C THR A 471 14.00 12.63 -0.03
N GLN A 472 14.44 12.25 1.18
CA GLN A 472 13.94 11.06 1.86
C GLN A 472 12.48 11.23 2.31
N CYS A 473 12.05 12.43 2.69
CA CYS A 473 10.64 12.72 2.95
C CYS A 473 9.82 12.67 1.65
N GLU A 474 10.39 13.19 0.55
CA GLU A 474 9.74 13.16 -0.78
C GLU A 474 9.52 11.72 -1.25
N ALA A 475 10.55 10.87 -1.20
CA ALA A 475 10.45 9.46 -1.57
C ALA A 475 9.43 8.70 -0.70
N LEU A 476 9.46 8.91 0.62
CA LEU A 476 8.55 8.24 1.55
C LEU A 476 7.09 8.66 1.32
N THR A 477 6.82 9.93 1.02
CA THR A 477 5.46 10.41 0.75
C THR A 477 4.93 9.93 -0.61
N MET A 478 5.76 9.87 -1.64
CA MET A 478 5.38 9.30 -2.94
C MET A 478 5.01 7.82 -2.86
N LEU A 479 5.83 7.00 -2.20
CA LEU A 479 5.51 5.58 -2.05
C LEU A 479 4.28 5.35 -1.17
N CYS A 480 4.02 6.21 -0.17
CA CYS A 480 2.80 6.12 0.64
C CYS A 480 1.56 6.40 -0.22
N ALA A 481 1.61 7.37 -1.13
CA ALA A 481 0.53 7.60 -2.08
C ALA A 481 0.30 6.39 -3.01
N GLN A 482 1.38 5.73 -3.46
CA GLN A 482 1.27 4.50 -4.24
C GLN A 482 0.61 3.35 -3.46
N VAL A 483 0.96 3.19 -2.17
CA VAL A 483 0.31 2.21 -1.28
C VAL A 483 -1.19 2.49 -1.15
N MET A 484 -1.59 3.76 -1.00
CA MET A 484 -3.01 4.14 -0.95
C MET A 484 -3.73 3.80 -2.27
N GLY A 485 -3.09 4.02 -3.42
CA GLY A 485 -3.61 3.60 -4.73
C GLY A 485 -3.77 2.09 -4.86
N ASN A 486 -2.76 1.33 -4.41
CA ASN A 486 -2.81 -0.14 -4.36
C ASN A 486 -3.95 -0.63 -3.45
N ASN A 487 -4.27 0.11 -2.37
CA ASN A 487 -5.38 -0.23 -1.48
C ASN A 487 -6.72 -0.17 -2.21
N VAL A 488 -6.97 0.89 -2.98
CA VAL A 488 -8.20 1.03 -3.77
C VAL A 488 -8.34 -0.15 -4.75
N ALA A 489 -7.27 -0.48 -5.48
CA ALA A 489 -7.29 -1.62 -6.40
C ALA A 489 -7.50 -2.96 -5.66
N THR A 490 -6.96 -3.11 -4.45
CA THR A 490 -7.15 -4.31 -3.62
C THR A 490 -8.59 -4.42 -3.12
N THR A 491 -9.20 -3.32 -2.66
CA THR A 491 -10.62 -3.28 -2.27
C THR A 491 -11.52 -3.62 -3.46
N ILE A 492 -11.25 -3.07 -4.64
CA ILE A 492 -11.97 -3.41 -5.86
C ILE A 492 -11.78 -4.89 -6.21
N GLY A 493 -10.58 -5.44 -6.13
CA GLY A 493 -10.35 -6.87 -6.37
C GLY A 493 -11.10 -7.76 -5.37
N GLY A 494 -11.10 -7.39 -4.09
CA GLY A 494 -11.79 -8.13 -3.02
C GLY A 494 -13.31 -8.17 -3.22
N MET A 495 -13.94 -7.05 -3.59
CA MET A 495 -15.40 -7.00 -3.77
C MET A 495 -15.92 -7.75 -5.00
N ASN A 496 -15.06 -8.12 -5.95
CA ASN A 496 -15.45 -8.77 -7.21
C ASN A 496 -15.44 -10.32 -7.13
N GLY A 497 -15.82 -10.89 -5.99
CA GLY A 497 -16.12 -12.32 -5.86
C GLY A 497 -17.40 -12.70 -6.63
N GLN A 498 -17.40 -13.86 -7.30
CA GLN A 498 -18.57 -14.36 -8.03
C GLN A 498 -18.80 -15.83 -7.68
N PHE A 499 -19.92 -16.10 -6.98
CA PHE A 499 -20.26 -17.43 -6.49
C PHE A 499 -19.09 -18.07 -5.72
N GLU A 500 -18.66 -19.28 -6.06
CA GLU A 500 -17.64 -20.05 -5.32
C GLU A 500 -16.19 -19.56 -5.52
N LEU A 501 -15.93 -18.55 -6.37
CA LEU A 501 -14.56 -18.13 -6.66
C LEU A 501 -14.40 -16.63 -6.92
N ASN A 502 -13.50 -15.98 -6.17
CA ASN A 502 -12.97 -14.66 -6.57
C ASN A 502 -11.87 -14.83 -7.62
N VAL A 503 -12.03 -14.18 -8.78
CA VAL A 503 -11.09 -14.24 -9.92
C VAL A 503 -10.26 -12.96 -10.07
N TYR A 504 -9.97 -12.26 -8.98
CA TYR A 504 -9.03 -11.14 -8.91
C TYR A 504 -7.79 -11.48 -8.09
N LYS A 505 -7.50 -12.78 -7.91
CA LYS A 505 -6.46 -13.28 -7.00
C LYS A 505 -5.07 -12.72 -7.30
N PRO A 506 -4.57 -12.72 -8.57
CA PRO A 506 -3.28 -12.12 -8.90
C PRO A 506 -3.18 -10.62 -8.58
N LEU A 507 -4.25 -9.85 -8.82
CA LEU A 507 -4.27 -8.41 -8.57
C LEU A 507 -4.09 -8.10 -7.08
N VAL A 508 -4.92 -8.73 -6.23
CA VAL A 508 -4.95 -8.41 -4.79
C VAL A 508 -3.61 -8.77 -4.12
N ILE A 509 -3.03 -9.92 -4.46
CA ILE A 509 -1.76 -10.33 -3.85
C ILE A 509 -0.57 -9.52 -4.36
N ARG A 510 -0.55 -9.18 -5.65
CA ARG A 510 0.49 -8.30 -6.21
C ARG A 510 0.51 -6.98 -5.49
N ASN A 511 -0.66 -6.38 -5.26
CA ASN A 511 -0.75 -5.09 -4.59
C ASN A 511 -0.33 -5.17 -3.12
N LEU A 512 -0.73 -6.22 -2.39
CA LEU A 512 -0.26 -6.42 -1.01
C LEU A 512 1.26 -6.53 -0.92
N LEU A 513 1.87 -7.42 -1.72
CA LEU A 513 3.32 -7.64 -1.73
C LEU A 513 4.10 -6.41 -2.22
N HIS A 514 3.58 -5.71 -3.24
CA HIS A 514 4.20 -4.47 -3.72
C HIS A 514 4.17 -3.37 -2.66
N SER A 515 3.02 -3.17 -1.99
CA SER A 515 2.88 -2.20 -0.92
C SER A 515 3.78 -2.53 0.28
N SER A 516 3.83 -3.80 0.68
CA SER A 516 4.69 -4.27 1.76
C SER A 516 6.17 -3.98 1.45
N ARG A 517 6.63 -4.30 0.24
CA ARG A 517 8.00 -4.04 -0.20
C ARG A 517 8.34 -2.55 -0.23
N LEU A 518 7.47 -1.71 -0.82
CA LEU A 518 7.66 -0.26 -0.86
C LEU A 518 7.80 0.34 0.53
N LEU A 519 6.92 -0.06 1.46
CA LEU A 519 6.96 0.41 2.84
C LEU A 519 8.23 -0.06 3.56
N ALA A 520 8.60 -1.33 3.44
CA ALA A 520 9.79 -1.88 4.07
C ALA A 520 11.07 -1.14 3.62
N ASP A 521 11.26 -1.00 2.30
CA ASP A 521 12.42 -0.31 1.74
C ASP A 521 12.40 1.20 2.03
N GLY A 522 11.24 1.84 1.92
CA GLY A 522 11.04 3.24 2.25
C GLY A 522 11.41 3.55 3.69
N MET A 523 10.92 2.77 4.65
CA MET A 523 11.23 2.93 6.07
C MET A 523 12.72 2.68 6.36
N ARG A 524 13.35 1.68 5.74
CA ARG A 524 14.80 1.42 5.89
C ARG A 524 15.64 2.60 5.36
N SER A 525 15.29 3.11 4.18
CA SER A 525 15.98 4.27 3.58
C SER A 525 15.79 5.52 4.42
N PHE A 526 14.56 5.83 4.81
CA PHE A 526 14.23 6.97 5.66
C PHE A 526 14.95 6.92 7.01
N LYS A 527 14.99 5.75 7.64
CA LYS A 527 15.74 5.51 8.87
C LYS A 527 17.23 5.82 8.69
N LYS A 528 17.86 5.21 7.68
CA LYS A 528 19.31 5.28 7.46
C LYS A 528 19.77 6.67 7.05
N ASN A 529 19.09 7.24 6.07
CA ASN A 529 19.56 8.43 5.34
C ASN A 529 18.96 9.74 5.89
N LEU A 530 18.00 9.68 6.82
CA LEU A 530 17.41 10.89 7.41
C LEU A 530 17.31 10.81 8.92
N VAL A 531 16.60 9.83 9.49
CA VAL A 531 16.34 9.80 10.95
C VAL A 531 17.64 9.66 11.74
N ALA A 532 18.59 8.84 11.29
CA ALA A 532 19.84 8.61 12.01
C ALA A 532 20.68 9.90 12.24
N GLY A 533 20.76 10.77 11.23
CA GLY A 533 21.54 12.02 11.29
C GLY A 533 20.73 13.27 11.65
N LEU A 534 19.42 13.13 11.91
CA LEU A 534 18.53 14.25 12.23
C LEU A 534 18.96 14.93 13.55
N THR A 535 19.08 16.26 13.56
CA THR A 535 19.37 17.01 14.79
C THR A 535 18.43 18.21 14.94
N ALA A 536 18.28 18.71 16.17
CA ALA A 536 17.54 19.93 16.43
C ALA A 536 18.41 21.17 16.18
N ASN A 537 17.83 22.23 15.65
CA ASN A 537 18.45 23.55 15.60
C ASN A 537 18.03 24.35 16.83
N GLU A 538 18.75 24.16 17.93
CA GLU A 538 18.40 24.72 19.24
C GLU A 538 18.37 26.25 19.23
N GLU A 539 19.27 26.90 18.49
CA GLU A 539 19.29 28.35 18.33
C GLU A 539 18.02 28.86 17.65
N LYS A 540 17.61 28.21 16.54
CA LYS A 540 16.40 28.61 15.81
C LYS A 540 15.15 28.35 16.64
N ILE A 541 15.06 27.20 17.31
CA ILE A 541 13.97 26.87 18.24
C ILE A 541 13.87 27.92 19.35
N ALA A 542 14.98 28.28 19.99
CA ALA A 542 15.01 29.29 21.04
C ALA A 542 14.61 30.68 20.53
N SER A 543 14.99 31.04 19.30
CA SER A 543 14.57 32.31 18.70
C SER A 543 13.05 32.36 18.49
N ILE A 544 12.45 31.29 17.95
CA ILE A 544 11.00 31.21 17.72
C ILE A 544 10.23 31.24 19.04
N MET A 545 10.74 30.57 20.07
CA MET A 545 10.14 30.58 21.42
C MET A 545 9.97 32.00 21.97
N LYS A 546 10.97 32.87 21.77
CA LYS A 546 10.95 34.26 22.27
C LYS A 546 9.97 35.16 21.52
N GLU A 547 9.73 34.88 20.25
CA GLU A 547 8.83 35.65 19.39
C GLU A 547 7.35 35.28 19.58
N SER A 548 7.06 34.09 20.11
CA SER A 548 5.69 33.60 20.18
C SER A 548 4.85 34.37 21.20
N LEU A 549 3.70 34.86 20.75
CA LEU A 549 2.73 35.53 21.61
C LEU A 549 1.83 34.56 22.40
N MET A 550 1.93 33.25 22.15
CA MET A 550 1.03 32.27 22.78
C MET A 550 1.48 31.81 24.17
N LEU A 551 2.70 32.19 24.60
CA LEU A 551 3.14 32.04 25.99
C LEU A 551 2.19 32.76 26.97
N VAL A 552 1.46 33.77 26.50
CA VAL A 552 0.42 34.48 27.26
C VAL A 552 -0.63 33.55 27.87
N THR A 553 -0.81 32.34 27.32
CA THR A 553 -1.84 31.39 27.75
C THR A 553 -1.64 30.93 29.20
N CYS A 554 -0.39 30.87 29.69
CA CYS A 554 -0.13 30.52 31.10
C CYS A 554 -0.62 31.60 32.08
N LEU A 555 -0.93 32.81 31.60
CA LEU A 555 -1.42 33.91 32.42
C LEU A 555 -2.93 33.84 32.68
N ASN A 556 -3.68 33.03 31.91
CA ASN A 556 -5.14 32.92 32.04
C ASN A 556 -5.62 32.65 33.48
N PRO A 557 -5.00 31.74 34.27
CA PRO A 557 -5.42 31.50 35.66
C PRO A 557 -5.18 32.69 36.60
N LYS A 558 -4.29 33.62 36.25
CA LYS A 558 -3.92 34.79 37.07
C LYS A 558 -4.68 36.05 36.69
N ILE A 559 -4.78 36.36 35.40
CA ILE A 559 -5.37 37.62 34.89
C ILE A 559 -6.69 37.43 34.12
N GLY A 560 -7.11 36.18 33.91
CA GLY A 560 -8.29 35.85 33.10
C GLY A 560 -8.03 35.90 31.60
N TYR A 561 -8.86 35.18 30.84
CA TYR A 561 -8.73 35.06 29.38
C TYR A 561 -8.81 36.41 28.66
N ASP A 562 -9.74 37.29 29.06
CA ASP A 562 -9.96 38.57 28.40
C ASP A 562 -8.76 39.51 28.54
N MET A 563 -8.12 39.52 29.71
CA MET A 563 -6.92 40.34 29.93
C MET A 563 -5.73 39.76 29.16
N ALA A 564 -5.51 38.44 29.22
CA ALA A 564 -4.47 37.78 28.44
C ALA A 564 -4.64 38.03 26.93
N SER A 565 -5.88 37.99 26.42
CA SER A 565 -6.18 38.31 25.03
C SER A 565 -5.84 39.77 24.69
N LYS A 566 -6.11 40.72 25.58
CA LYS A 566 -5.73 42.13 25.41
C LYS A 566 -4.20 42.28 25.37
N VAL A 567 -3.46 41.62 26.26
CA VAL A 567 -1.99 41.62 26.26
C VAL A 567 -1.43 41.13 24.94
N ALA A 568 -1.90 39.98 24.44
CA ALA A 568 -1.44 39.42 23.17
C ALA A 568 -1.77 40.32 21.96
N LYS A 569 -3.00 40.86 21.91
CA LYS A 569 -3.42 41.76 20.83
C LYS A 569 -2.64 43.07 20.83
N ASN A 570 -2.37 43.63 22.01
CA ASN A 570 -1.58 44.85 22.15
C ASN A 570 -0.11 44.60 21.73
N ALA A 571 0.47 43.48 22.18
CA ALA A 571 1.81 43.05 21.78
C ALA A 571 1.93 42.95 20.26
N HIS A 572 1.01 42.23 19.62
CA HIS A 572 0.98 42.07 18.17
C HIS A 572 0.81 43.40 17.43
N LYS A 573 -0.16 44.23 17.86
CA LYS A 573 -0.48 45.50 17.18
C LYS A 573 0.68 46.49 17.23
N LYS A 574 1.46 46.47 18.32
CA LYS A 574 2.54 47.44 18.57
C LYS A 574 3.95 46.89 18.30
N GLY A 575 4.07 45.59 18.01
CA GLY A 575 5.38 44.94 17.87
C GLY A 575 6.15 44.85 19.20
N LEU A 576 5.43 44.73 20.31
CA LEU A 576 6.03 44.58 21.65
C LEU A 576 6.18 43.10 22.00
N THR A 577 7.10 42.80 22.91
CA THR A 577 7.12 41.53 23.63
C THR A 577 5.88 41.39 24.52
N LEU A 578 5.55 40.16 24.93
CA LEU A 578 4.48 39.92 25.90
C LEU A 578 4.73 40.61 27.23
N LYS A 579 5.99 40.68 27.67
CA LYS A 579 6.40 41.33 28.92
C LYS A 579 6.14 42.84 28.87
N GLU A 580 6.62 43.50 27.82
CA GLU A 580 6.38 44.94 27.60
C GLU A 580 4.88 45.25 27.51
N SER A 581 4.10 44.44 26.80
CA SER A 581 2.66 44.62 26.69
C SER A 581 1.92 44.40 28.02
N ALA A 582 2.33 43.42 28.83
CA ALA A 582 1.74 43.17 30.13
C ALA A 582 2.00 44.33 31.12
N LEU A 583 3.21 44.89 31.10
CA LEU A 583 3.57 46.07 31.89
C LEU A 583 2.81 47.32 31.42
N GLU A 584 2.75 47.56 30.11
CA GLU A 584 2.06 48.73 29.54
C GLU A 584 0.56 48.74 29.88
N LEU A 585 -0.08 47.57 29.86
CA LEU A 585 -1.50 47.42 30.21
C LEU A 585 -1.74 47.29 31.72
N GLN A 586 -0.70 47.37 32.56
CA GLN A 586 -0.77 47.16 34.01
C GLN A 586 -1.44 45.83 34.38
N ALA A 587 -1.26 44.80 33.54
CA ALA A 587 -1.85 43.49 33.74
C ALA A 587 -1.05 42.65 34.77
N LEU A 588 0.28 42.83 34.80
CA LEU A 588 1.21 42.16 35.70
C LEU A 588 2.39 43.09 36.02
N THR A 589 3.02 42.84 37.17
CA THR A 589 4.36 43.37 37.47
C THR A 589 5.44 42.61 36.70
N GLU A 590 6.66 43.16 36.68
CA GLU A 590 7.79 42.54 36.01
C GLU A 590 8.14 41.18 36.64
N GLU A 591 8.18 41.17 37.98
CA GLU A 591 8.51 40.00 38.79
C GLU A 591 7.45 38.89 38.65
N GLU A 592 6.16 39.25 38.59
CA GLU A 592 5.09 38.29 38.34
C GLU A 592 5.22 37.68 36.95
N PHE A 593 5.52 38.48 35.92
CA PHE A 593 5.69 37.97 34.56
C PHE A 593 6.84 36.97 34.49
N ASP A 594 8.02 37.34 35.02
CA ASP A 594 9.21 36.48 35.00
C ASP A 594 9.03 35.20 35.84
N THR A 595 8.16 35.25 36.85
CA THR A 595 7.82 34.08 37.66
C THR A 595 6.84 33.14 36.93
N LEU A 596 5.85 33.68 36.23
CA LEU A 596 4.75 32.93 35.63
C LEU A 596 5.04 32.42 34.21
N VAL A 597 5.78 33.18 33.41
CA VAL A 597 6.03 32.87 31.99
C VAL A 597 7.35 32.09 31.84
N LYS A 598 7.28 30.82 32.21
CA LYS A 598 8.41 29.88 32.14
C LYS A 598 8.06 28.70 31.21
N PRO A 599 8.61 28.62 29.99
CA PRO A 599 8.27 27.55 29.03
C PRO A 599 8.39 26.14 29.61
N GLU A 600 9.35 25.89 30.49
CA GLU A 600 9.57 24.61 31.18
C GLU A 600 8.42 24.21 32.12
N LEU A 601 7.58 25.16 32.55
CA LEU A 601 6.37 24.90 33.33
C LEU A 601 5.10 24.78 32.46
N MET A 602 5.24 24.96 31.14
CA MET A 602 4.11 24.97 30.18
C MET A 602 4.00 23.69 29.35
N VAL A 603 4.86 22.70 29.58
CA VAL A 603 4.93 21.44 28.82
C VAL A 603 4.18 20.28 29.50
N GLY A 604 3.37 20.56 30.52
CA GLY A 604 2.59 19.56 31.23
C GLY A 604 1.65 20.16 32.30
N PRO A 605 0.72 19.37 32.83
CA PRO A 605 -0.17 19.83 33.89
C PRO A 605 0.59 20.07 35.20
N SER A 606 0.19 21.11 35.93
CA SER A 606 0.61 21.28 37.33
C SER A 606 -0.23 20.38 38.25
N PRO A 607 0.36 19.85 39.35
CA PRO A 607 -0.42 19.20 40.39
C PRO A 607 -1.52 20.14 40.91
N TYR A 608 -2.71 19.60 41.14
CA TYR A 608 -3.80 20.36 41.75
C TYR A 608 -3.41 20.76 43.17
N LYS A 609 -3.27 22.07 43.42
CA LYS A 609 -3.10 22.62 44.76
C LYS A 609 -4.50 22.85 45.31
N GLY A 610 -4.90 21.95 46.21
CA GLY A 610 -6.24 21.86 46.81
C GLY A 610 -6.77 23.16 47.37
#